data_AF-A0A101RKE8-F1
#
_entry.id   AF-A0A101RKE8-F1
#
_cell.length_a   1.000
_cell.length_b   1.000
_cell.length_c   1.000
_cell.angle_alpha   90.00
_cell.angle_beta   90.00
_cell.angle_gamma   90.00
#
_symmetry.space_group_name_H-M   'P 1'
#
loop_
_entity.id
_entity.type
_entity.pdbx_description
1 polymer ?
#
loop_
_entity_poly.entity_id
_entity_poly.type
_entity_poly.pdbx_seq_one_letter_code
_entity_poly.pdbx_strand_id
1 'polypeptide(L)'
;MSCGWYSQRRKMLCQECHGEEFTWAEISGRGTIYSFTRVHQTWVTAFQDDTPYVLVSVALEEQPSLVLVTNLLGDYDFESLELGLPVIADFEPRGNEIILQFRLAGGTDVQ
;
A
#
# COMPACT_ATOMS: atom_id res chain seq x y z
N MET A 1 8.32 -26.96 -8.90
CA MET A 1 7.22 -26.90 -7.91
C MET A 1 7.01 -25.43 -7.57
N SER A 2 5.81 -24.90 -7.79
CA SER A 2 5.46 -23.50 -7.46
C SER A 2 5.43 -23.31 -5.94
N CYS A 3 6.17 -22.34 -5.39
CA CYS A 3 6.34 -22.16 -3.94
C CYS A 3 5.23 -21.32 -3.27
N GLY A 4 4.31 -20.72 -4.03
CA GLY A 4 3.23 -19.88 -3.50
C GLY A 4 3.70 -18.52 -2.95
N TRP A 5 4.94 -18.11 -3.23
CA TRP A 5 5.48 -16.82 -2.78
C TRP A 5 4.99 -15.66 -3.65
N TYR A 6 4.62 -14.55 -3.02
CA TYR A 6 4.12 -13.36 -3.70
C TYR A 6 5.25 -12.39 -4.04
N SER A 7 5.12 -11.73 -5.18
CA SER A 7 6.00 -10.63 -5.58
C SER A 7 5.20 -9.54 -6.27
N GLN A 8 5.41 -8.27 -5.87
CA GLN A 8 4.68 -7.13 -6.43
C GLN A 8 4.97 -6.90 -7.92
N ARG A 9 6.20 -7.21 -8.33
CA ARG A 9 6.65 -7.10 -9.71
C ARG A 9 7.04 -8.49 -10.17
N ARG A 10 6.69 -8.84 -11.41
CA ARG A 10 7.25 -10.04 -12.02
C ARG A 10 8.78 -9.91 -12.05
N LYS A 11 9.47 -10.86 -11.41
CA LYS A 11 10.94 -10.99 -11.45
C LYS A 11 11.32 -12.02 -12.51
N MET A 12 12.60 -12.04 -12.88
CA MET A 12 13.13 -13.12 -13.74
C MET A 12 13.10 -14.47 -13.01
N LEU A 13 13.44 -14.46 -11.71
CA LEU A 13 13.48 -15.63 -10.84
C LEU A 13 12.77 -15.33 -9.52
N CYS A 14 12.05 -16.32 -8.99
CA CYS A 14 11.51 -16.26 -7.65
C CYS A 14 12.64 -16.22 -6.61
N GLN A 15 12.55 -15.32 -5.62
CA GLN A 15 13.59 -15.19 -4.59
C GLN A 15 13.63 -16.40 -3.63
N GLU A 16 12.52 -17.13 -3.51
CA GLU A 16 12.44 -18.30 -2.62
C GLU A 16 12.82 -19.60 -3.32
N CYS A 17 12.28 -19.85 -4.52
CA CYS A 17 12.47 -21.14 -5.21
C CYS A 17 13.31 -21.08 -6.48
N HIS A 18 13.73 -19.89 -6.92
CA HIS A 18 14.44 -19.64 -8.18
C HIS A 18 13.70 -20.14 -9.44
N GLY A 19 12.40 -20.37 -9.37
CA GLY A 19 11.57 -20.68 -10.54
C GLY A 19 11.26 -19.43 -11.38
N GLU A 20 10.97 -19.64 -12.67
CA GLU A 20 10.64 -18.59 -13.65
C GLU A 20 9.12 -18.44 -13.89
N GLU A 21 8.34 -19.38 -13.37
CA GLU A 21 6.89 -19.43 -13.50
C GLU A 21 6.23 -18.48 -12.49
N PHE A 22 5.57 -17.45 -13.00
CA PHE A 22 4.78 -16.50 -12.22
C PHE A 22 3.38 -16.39 -12.83
N THR A 23 2.36 -16.41 -11.97
CA THR A 23 0.97 -16.14 -12.33
C THR A 23 0.47 -14.93 -11.56
N TRP A 24 -0.52 -14.22 -12.11
CA TRP A 24 -1.23 -13.18 -11.37
C TRP A 24 -2.13 -13.84 -10.33
N ALA A 25 -2.12 -13.30 -9.12
CA ALA A 25 -3.01 -13.69 -8.03
C ALA A 25 -3.73 -12.44 -7.53
N GLU A 26 -5.04 -12.56 -7.32
CA GLU A 26 -5.82 -11.54 -6.66
C GLU A 26 -5.46 -11.52 -5.17
N ILE A 27 -5.33 -10.32 -4.61
CA ILE A 27 -5.09 -10.11 -3.18
C ILE A 27 -6.39 -9.63 -2.53
N SER A 28 -6.54 -9.87 -1.24
CA SER A 28 -7.69 -9.44 -0.44
C SER A 28 -7.87 -7.93 -0.37
N GLY A 29 -6.82 -7.17 -0.68
CA GLY A 29 -6.77 -5.72 -0.47
C GLY A 29 -6.71 -5.33 1.00
N ARG A 30 -6.46 -6.27 1.93
CA ARG A 30 -6.32 -5.98 3.35
C ARG A 30 -4.87 -6.05 3.80
N GLY A 31 -4.54 -5.24 4.79
CA GLY A 31 -3.21 -5.25 5.38
C GLY A 31 -3.17 -4.48 6.69
N THR A 32 -1.95 -4.29 7.17
CA THR A 32 -1.68 -3.49 8.38
C THR A 32 -0.56 -2.49 8.14
N ILE A 33 -0.57 -1.39 8.90
CA ILE A 33 0.50 -0.39 8.84
C ILE A 33 1.82 -1.02 9.32
N TYR A 34 2.75 -1.22 8.40
CA TYR A 34 4.11 -1.67 8.70
C TYR A 34 5.00 -0.51 9.15
N SER A 35 4.88 0.64 8.49
CA SER A 35 5.52 1.91 8.86
C SER A 35 4.79 3.07 8.20
N PHE A 36 4.98 4.29 8.69
CA PHE A 36 4.40 5.49 8.08
C PHE A 36 5.26 6.73 8.33
N THR A 37 5.08 7.75 7.50
CA THR A 37 5.76 9.05 7.65
C THR A 37 4.88 10.18 7.13
N ARG A 38 4.94 11.34 7.79
CA ARG A 38 4.28 12.55 7.33
C ARG A 38 5.23 13.35 6.45
N VAL A 39 4.87 13.50 5.19
CA VAL A 39 5.63 14.31 4.24
C VAL A 39 5.13 15.74 4.34
N HIS A 40 5.96 16.62 4.89
CA HIS A 40 5.65 18.05 5.06
C HIS A 40 6.07 18.93 3.89
N GLN A 41 6.93 18.41 3.01
CA GLN A 41 7.49 19.14 1.87
C GLN A 41 7.84 18.13 0.76
N THR A 42 7.56 18.49 -0.49
CA THR A 42 7.90 17.67 -1.66
C THR A 42 8.44 18.53 -2.79
N TRP A 43 9.39 17.97 -3.53
CA TRP A 43 9.95 18.56 -4.75
C TRP A 43 9.26 18.04 -6.02
N VAL A 44 8.34 17.09 -5.86
CA VAL A 44 7.56 16.52 -6.95
C VAL A 44 6.31 17.37 -7.15
N THR A 45 6.23 18.09 -8.27
CA THR A 45 5.14 19.04 -8.57
C THR A 45 3.76 18.41 -8.39
N ALA A 46 3.57 17.15 -8.78
CA ALA A 46 2.30 16.44 -8.68
C ALA A 46 1.78 16.19 -7.25
N PHE A 47 2.60 16.46 -6.21
CA PHE A 47 2.24 16.28 -4.80
C PHE A 47 2.30 17.59 -4.00
N GLN A 48 2.59 18.72 -4.65
CA GLN A 48 2.73 20.01 -3.96
C GLN A 48 1.42 20.43 -3.29
N ASP A 49 0.30 20.25 -3.99
CA ASP A 49 -1.04 20.61 -3.50
C ASP A 49 -1.55 19.64 -2.42
N ASP A 50 -0.98 18.44 -2.33
CA ASP A 50 -1.37 17.40 -1.36
C ASP A 50 -0.58 17.49 -0.05
N THR A 51 0.38 18.41 0.04
CA THR A 51 1.22 18.52 1.23
C THR A 51 0.50 19.27 2.36
N PRO A 52 0.47 18.74 3.61
CA PRO A 52 1.09 17.50 4.06
C PRO A 52 0.22 16.26 3.83
N TYR A 53 0.85 15.15 3.43
CA TYR A 53 0.21 13.83 3.31
C TYR A 53 0.99 12.77 4.10
N VAL A 54 0.33 11.64 4.39
CA VAL A 54 0.99 10.48 5.02
C VAL A 54 1.30 9.44 3.97
N LEU A 55 2.59 9.07 3.90
CA LEU A 55 3.05 7.91 3.17
C LEU A 55 3.05 6.71 4.13
N VAL A 56 2.38 5.64 3.75
CA VAL A 56 2.24 4.42 4.54
C VAL A 56 2.83 3.23 3.79
N SER A 57 3.59 2.42 4.52
CA SER A 57 4.03 1.10 4.11
C SER A 57 3.05 0.09 4.69
N VAL A 58 2.37 -0.68 3.84
CA VAL A 58 1.32 -1.63 4.20
C VAL A 58 1.83 -3.05 4.00
N ALA A 59 1.87 -3.83 5.08
CA ALA A 59 2.09 -5.27 5.00
C ALA A 59 0.77 -5.96 4.65
N LEU A 60 0.74 -6.72 3.55
CA LEU A 60 -0.46 -7.41 3.09
C LEU A 60 -0.76 -8.68 3.90
N GLU A 61 -2.04 -9.02 4.06
CA GLU A 61 -2.48 -10.24 4.79
C GLU A 61 -1.93 -11.53 4.17
N GLU A 62 -1.77 -11.59 2.85
CA GLU A 62 -1.28 -12.78 2.14
C GLU A 62 0.17 -13.11 2.48
N GLN A 63 0.99 -12.08 2.73
CA GLN A 63 2.41 -12.23 3.01
C GLN A 63 2.94 -10.99 3.75
N PRO A 64 3.27 -11.08 5.05
CA PRO A 64 3.74 -9.93 5.83
C PRO A 64 5.04 -9.28 5.32
N SER A 65 5.87 -10.02 4.58
CA SER A 65 7.08 -9.48 3.93
C SER A 65 6.79 -8.73 2.62
N LEU A 66 5.55 -8.78 2.13
CA LEU A 66 5.09 -8.08 0.93
C LEU A 66 4.53 -6.71 1.33
N VAL A 67 5.38 -5.68 1.28
CA VAL A 67 5.06 -4.34 1.76
C VAL A 67 4.83 -3.36 0.62
N LEU A 68 3.63 -2.81 0.49
CA LEU A 68 3.28 -1.78 -0.50
C LEU A 68 3.45 -0.38 0.09
N VAL A 69 4.09 0.52 -0.65
CA VAL A 69 4.23 1.93 -0.25
C VAL A 69 3.20 2.76 -1.01
N THR A 70 2.32 3.44 -0.26
CA THR A 70 1.16 4.17 -0.78
C THR A 70 0.86 5.39 0.09
N ASN A 71 -0.06 6.25 -0.32
CA ASN A 71 -0.62 7.28 0.54
C ASN A 71 -1.76 6.71 1.40
N LEU A 72 -1.88 7.22 2.63
CA LEU A 72 -3.03 6.96 3.48
C LEU A 72 -4.13 7.98 3.16
N LEU A 73 -5.25 7.51 2.63
CA LEU A 73 -6.43 8.31 2.28
C LEU A 73 -7.43 8.40 3.44
N GLY A 74 -8.35 9.35 3.32
CA GLY A 74 -9.42 9.61 4.28
C GLY A 74 -9.00 10.52 5.43
N ASP A 75 -9.95 10.74 6.35
CA ASP A 75 -9.71 11.54 7.55
C ASP A 75 -9.12 10.67 8.66
N TYR A 76 -8.01 11.13 9.24
CA TYR A 76 -7.36 10.50 10.38
C TYR A 76 -6.58 11.53 11.18
N ASP A 77 -6.43 11.27 12.49
CA ASP A 77 -5.48 12.01 13.32
C ASP A 77 -4.10 11.34 13.20
N PHE A 78 -3.11 12.09 12.74
CA PHE A 78 -1.74 11.60 12.57
C PHE A 78 -1.16 11.08 13.89
N GLU A 79 -1.47 11.75 15.01
CA GLU A 79 -0.93 11.38 16.32
C GLU A 79 -1.54 10.08 16.87
N SER A 80 -2.67 9.66 16.31
CA SER A 80 -3.32 8.38 16.63
C SER A 80 -2.86 7.21 15.75
N LEU A 81 -2.02 7.46 14.74
CA LEU A 81 -1.54 6.39 13.88
C LEU A 81 -0.55 5.50 14.63
N GLU A 82 -0.82 4.20 14.61
CA GLU A 82 0.01 3.18 15.23
C GLU A 82 0.38 2.09 14.21
N LEU A 83 1.52 1.44 14.44
CA LEU A 83 1.90 0.26 13.67
C LEU A 83 0.91 -0.87 13.95
N GLY A 84 0.58 -1.65 12.93
CA GLY A 84 -0.37 -2.74 13.03
C GLY A 84 -1.84 -2.33 12.85
N LEU A 85 -2.17 -1.03 12.74
CA LEU A 85 -3.54 -0.62 12.44
C LEU A 85 -4.03 -1.23 11.13
N PRO A 86 -5.29 -1.72 11.08
CA PRO A 86 -5.83 -2.35 9.90
C PRO A 86 -6.13 -1.31 8.81
N VAL A 87 -5.76 -1.64 7.59
CA VAL A 87 -6.03 -0.83 6.39
C VAL A 87 -6.68 -1.67 5.31
N ILE A 88 -7.46 -1.00 4.46
CA ILE A 88 -8.08 -1.60 3.29
C ILE A 88 -7.71 -0.80 2.04
N ALA A 89 -7.52 -1.53 0.95
CA ALA A 89 -7.22 -1.00 -0.37
C ALA A 89 -8.33 -0.03 -0.81
N ASP A 90 -7.90 1.09 -1.37
CA ASP A 90 -8.76 2.08 -1.98
C ASP A 90 -8.09 2.57 -3.27
N PHE A 91 -8.84 3.26 -4.12
CA PHE A 91 -8.38 3.66 -5.45
C PHE A 91 -8.62 5.15 -5.66
N GLU A 92 -7.55 5.89 -5.85
CA GLU A 92 -7.58 7.34 -6.07
C GLU A 92 -7.36 7.65 -7.56
N PRO A 93 -8.24 8.43 -8.20
CA PRO A 93 -7.97 8.96 -9.53
C PRO A 93 -6.84 10.01 -9.46
N ARG A 94 -5.79 9.84 -10.27
CA ARG A 94 -4.73 10.83 -10.44
C ARG A 94 -4.47 11.10 -11.92
N GLY A 95 -4.97 12.24 -12.39
CA GLY A 95 -4.95 12.57 -13.81
C GLY A 95 -5.82 11.59 -14.60
N ASN A 96 -5.22 10.83 -15.52
CA ASN A 96 -5.90 9.84 -16.35
C ASN A 96 -5.74 8.40 -15.84
N GLU A 97 -5.11 8.22 -14.68
CA GLU A 97 -4.82 6.92 -14.08
C GLU A 97 -5.62 6.72 -12.78
N ILE A 98 -5.81 5.47 -12.41
CA ILE A 98 -6.35 5.07 -11.11
C ILE A 98 -5.22 4.39 -10.33
N ILE A 99 -4.88 4.93 -9.16
CA ILE A 99 -3.76 4.45 -8.35
C ILE A 99 -4.30 3.74 -7.11
N LEU A 100 -3.76 2.56 -6.84
CA LEU A 100 -3.99 1.83 -5.60
C LEU A 100 -3.37 2.60 -4.42
N GLN A 101 -4.21 2.88 -3.43
CA GLN A 101 -3.87 3.50 -2.15
C GLN A 101 -4.50 2.67 -1.01
N PHE A 102 -4.40 3.16 0.22
CA PHE A 102 -5.04 2.53 1.38
C PHE A 102 -5.73 3.55 2.26
N ARG A 103 -6.75 3.11 2.99
CA ARG A 103 -7.42 3.87 4.06
C ARG A 103 -7.52 3.02 5.33
N LEU A 104 -7.67 3.65 6.49
CA LEU A 104 -7.91 2.93 7.74
C LEU A 104 -9.23 2.15 7.65
N ALA A 105 -9.22 0.87 8.03
CA ALA A 105 -10.41 0.03 7.94
C ALA A 105 -11.55 0.45 8.89
N GLY A 106 -11.27 1.31 9.87
CA GLY A 106 -12.24 1.87 10.82
C GLY A 106 -12.58 3.36 10.60
N GLY A 107 -12.01 4.00 9.57
CA GLY A 107 -12.37 5.37 9.19
C GLY A 107 -13.73 5.37 8.51
N THR A 108 -14.62 6.27 8.92
CA THR A 108 -15.99 6.37 8.41
C THR A 108 -15.99 6.37 6.88
N ASP A 109 -16.69 5.41 6.28
CA ASP A 109 -17.01 5.41 4.86
C ASP A 109 -17.69 6.75 4.51
N VAL A 110 -16.95 7.66 3.86
CA VAL A 110 -17.58 8.76 3.13
C VAL A 110 -17.73 8.28 1.71
N GLN A 111 -18.98 7.90 1.44
CA GLN A 111 -19.53 7.43 0.17
C GLN A 111 -19.68 8.57 -0.83
#